data_AF-A0A954JHW5-F1
#
_entry.id   AF-A0A954JHW5-F1
#
_cell.length_a   1.000
_cell.length_b   1.000
_cell.length_c   1.000
_cell.angle_alpha   90.00
_cell.angle_beta   90.00
_cell.angle_gamma   90.00
#
_symmetry.space_group_name_H-M   'P 1'
#
loop_
_entity.id
_entity.type
_entity.pdbx_description
1 polymer ?
#
loop_
_entity_poly.entity_id
_entity_poly.type
_entity_poly.pdbx_seq_one_letter_code
_entity_poly.pdbx_strand_id
1 'polypeptide(L)'
;QQASRVDPRQQEIDADNRLLWRYRSRRLEAEAIRDSMLLASGQLNFEAGGPGFNFFQSRGGLYGFPPLDKFTGAELRRMIYSHKIRMEQVPVFGAFDCPDAGQPAPRRSQSTTAIQALNLLNSDFVHEQAVAMASRLVRESRNSENEAIGQQEAAVKQAFRRSLGRAPSDRELSAAVSVA
;
A
#
# COMPACT_ATOMS: atom_id res chain seq x y z
N GLN A 1 -0.85 -21.49 2.55
CA GLN A 1 -1.79 -20.36 2.67
C GLN A 1 -3.04 -20.69 1.84
N GLN A 2 -4.23 -20.34 2.31
CA GLN A 2 -5.49 -20.61 1.61
C GLN A 2 -5.84 -19.45 0.68
N ALA A 3 -6.35 -19.73 -0.52
CA ALA A 3 -6.75 -18.70 -1.48
C ALA A 3 -8.10 -18.06 -1.08
N SER A 4 -8.32 -16.80 -1.45
CA SER A 4 -9.62 -16.11 -1.33
C SER A 4 -10.52 -16.31 -2.56
N ARG A 5 -10.11 -17.18 -3.50
CA ARG A 5 -10.82 -17.45 -4.76
C ARG A 5 -12.21 -17.98 -4.48
N VAL A 6 -13.18 -17.44 -5.20
CA VAL A 6 -14.59 -17.82 -5.11
C VAL A 6 -14.83 -19.05 -5.98
N ASP A 7 -15.42 -20.09 -5.41
CA ASP A 7 -15.97 -21.25 -6.13
C ASP A 7 -17.50 -21.08 -6.16
N PRO A 8 -18.13 -20.97 -7.34
CA PRO A 8 -19.57 -20.76 -7.44
C PRO A 8 -20.39 -21.83 -6.70
N ARG A 9 -19.95 -23.09 -6.71
CA ARG A 9 -20.67 -24.19 -6.04
C ARG A 9 -20.62 -24.03 -4.52
N GLN A 10 -19.45 -23.68 -3.99
CA GLN A 10 -19.30 -23.45 -2.55
C GLN A 10 -19.99 -22.16 -2.11
N GLN A 11 -20.05 -21.15 -2.98
CA GLN A 11 -20.77 -19.92 -2.72
C GLN A 11 -22.29 -20.14 -2.65
N GLU A 12 -22.86 -21.04 -3.46
CA GLU A 12 -24.27 -21.43 -3.36
C GLU A 12 -24.59 -22.17 -2.05
N ILE A 13 -23.67 -23.01 -1.57
CA ILE A 13 -23.85 -23.79 -0.33
C ILE A 13 -23.61 -22.94 0.93
N ASP A 14 -22.57 -22.11 0.92
CA ASP A 14 -22.11 -21.33 2.07
C ASP A 14 -21.55 -19.96 1.61
N ALA A 15 -22.47 -19.07 1.21
CA ALA A 15 -22.13 -17.71 0.77
C ALA A 15 -21.34 -16.91 1.82
N ASP A 16 -21.67 -17.11 3.10
CA ASP A 16 -21.06 -16.44 4.26
C ASP A 16 -19.66 -16.99 4.61
N ASN A 17 -19.22 -18.06 3.93
CA ASN A 17 -17.93 -18.69 4.17
C ASN A 17 -17.74 -19.06 5.66
N ARG A 18 -18.78 -19.66 6.26
CA ARG A 18 -18.81 -20.19 7.63
C ARG A 18 -17.98 -21.46 7.76
N LEU A 19 -17.95 -22.29 6.71
CA LEU A 19 -17.15 -23.52 6.61
C LEU A 19 -15.69 -23.23 6.22
N LEU A 20 -15.32 -21.96 6.08
CA LEU A 20 -13.95 -21.50 5.78
C LEU A 20 -13.39 -22.14 4.50
N TRP A 21 -14.21 -22.31 3.46
CA TRP A 21 -13.78 -22.88 2.18
C TRP A 21 -12.88 -21.92 1.39
N ARG A 22 -12.91 -20.61 1.70
CA ARG A 22 -11.93 -19.62 1.21
C ARG A 22 -11.36 -18.76 2.32
N TYR A 23 -10.21 -18.14 2.07
CA TYR A 23 -9.70 -17.10 2.96
C TYR A 23 -10.59 -15.85 2.90
N ARG A 24 -10.98 -15.32 4.06
CA ARG A 24 -11.78 -14.08 4.14
C ARG A 24 -10.91 -12.88 3.79
N SER A 25 -11.37 -12.04 2.88
CA SER A 25 -10.72 -10.75 2.63
C SER A 25 -10.70 -9.96 3.92
N ARG A 26 -9.51 -9.46 4.28
CA ARG A 26 -9.30 -8.63 5.47
C ARG A 26 -8.88 -7.23 5.05
N ARG A 27 -9.31 -6.23 5.80
CA ARG A 27 -8.84 -4.87 5.65
C ARG A 27 -7.34 -4.82 5.98
N LEU A 28 -6.55 -4.17 5.13
CA LEU A 28 -5.15 -3.90 5.44
C LEU A 28 -5.04 -2.77 6.46
N GLU A 29 -4.11 -2.94 7.41
CA GLU A 29 -3.75 -1.94 8.41
C GLU A 29 -2.87 -0.84 7.80
N ALA A 30 -2.82 0.31 8.47
CA ALA A 30 -2.04 1.47 8.07
C ALA A 30 -0.60 1.13 7.62
N GLU A 31 0.12 0.34 8.42
CA GLU A 31 1.50 -0.06 8.17
C GLU A 31 1.62 -0.91 6.90
N ALA A 32 0.70 -1.85 6.71
CA ALA A 32 0.68 -2.73 5.54
C ALA A 32 0.36 -1.96 4.25
N ILE A 33 -0.53 -0.96 4.31
CA ILE A 33 -0.85 -0.09 3.16
C ILE A 33 0.40 0.65 2.71
N ARG A 34 1.07 1.34 3.65
CA ARG A 34 2.28 2.11 3.37
C ARG A 34 3.40 1.22 2.82
N ASP A 35 3.70 0.11 3.51
CA ASP A 35 4.77 -0.78 3.11
C ASP A 35 4.48 -1.44 1.75
N SER A 36 3.21 -1.71 1.43
CA SER A 36 2.80 -2.23 0.10
C SER A 36 3.01 -1.20 -1.00
N MET A 37 2.70 0.09 -0.76
CA MET A 37 2.95 1.17 -1.71
C MET A 37 4.44 1.32 -2.01
N LEU A 38 5.28 1.34 -0.96
CA LEU A 38 6.74 1.41 -1.08
C LEU A 38 7.32 0.18 -1.80
N LEU A 39 6.77 -1.01 -1.53
CA LEU A 39 7.20 -2.25 -2.17
C LEU A 39 6.87 -2.25 -3.67
N ALA A 40 5.64 -1.84 -4.02
CA ALA A 40 5.17 -1.76 -5.39
C ALA A 40 5.96 -0.73 -6.20
N SER A 41 6.22 0.45 -5.63
CA SER A 41 7.01 1.51 -6.25
C SER A 41 8.51 1.19 -6.32
N GLY A 42 8.99 0.26 -5.49
CA GLY A 42 10.41 -0.09 -5.40
C GLY A 42 11.23 0.85 -4.52
N GLN A 43 10.56 1.66 -3.70
CA GLN A 43 11.18 2.59 -2.76
C GLN A 43 11.39 1.98 -1.38
N LEU A 44 10.83 0.80 -1.10
CA LEU A 44 10.93 0.17 0.22
C LEU A 44 12.39 -0.13 0.59
N ASN A 45 12.86 0.50 1.66
CA ASN A 45 14.14 0.20 2.27
C ASN A 45 13.98 -1.01 3.23
N PHE A 46 14.72 -2.08 2.94
CA PHE A 46 14.71 -3.35 3.68
C PHE A 46 15.72 -3.41 4.84
N GLU A 47 16.46 -2.34 5.10
CA GLU A 47 17.44 -2.28 6.19
C GLU A 47 16.79 -2.65 7.54
N ALA A 48 17.37 -3.67 8.17
CA ALA A 48 16.88 -4.24 9.42
C ALA A 48 17.69 -3.76 10.62
N GLY A 49 17.02 -3.57 11.76
CA GLY A 49 17.66 -3.10 13.00
C GLY A 49 18.04 -1.61 12.95
N GLY A 50 18.91 -1.18 13.87
CA GLY A 50 19.34 0.22 13.96
C GLY A 50 18.24 1.20 14.41
N PRO A 51 18.56 2.51 14.44
CA PRO A 51 17.61 3.54 14.84
C PRO A 51 16.39 3.59 13.90
N GLY A 52 15.21 3.82 14.47
CA GLY A 52 13.99 4.08 13.70
C GLY A 52 13.96 5.45 13.05
N PHE A 53 12.94 5.71 12.23
CA PHE A 53 12.69 7.01 11.59
C PHE A 53 11.51 7.74 12.22
N ASN A 54 11.35 9.03 11.93
CA ASN A 54 10.24 9.85 12.43
C ASN A 54 9.30 10.25 11.30
N PHE A 55 8.01 10.44 11.59
CA PHE A 55 7.05 11.06 10.66
C PHE A 55 6.94 12.58 10.83
N PHE A 56 7.58 13.11 11.87
CA PHE A 56 7.50 14.49 12.30
C PHE A 56 8.91 15.05 12.41
N GLN A 57 9.04 16.36 12.22
CA GLN A 57 10.33 17.05 12.28
C GLN A 57 10.93 17.04 13.70
N SER A 58 10.07 16.93 14.72
CA SER A 58 10.47 16.81 16.13
C SER A 58 9.76 15.65 16.83
N ARG A 59 10.39 15.13 17.89
CA ARG A 59 9.82 14.13 18.82
C ARG A 59 9.11 14.74 20.02
N GLY A 60 9.11 16.07 20.15
CA GLY A 60 8.51 16.82 21.27
C GLY A 60 8.76 18.33 21.18
N GLY A 61 8.08 19.10 22.02
CA GLY A 61 8.26 20.54 22.11
C GLY A 61 6.96 21.29 22.35
N LEU A 62 7.06 22.59 22.68
CA LEU A 62 5.88 23.44 22.91
C LEU A 62 5.12 23.77 21.61
N TYR A 63 5.73 23.54 20.45
CA TYR A 63 5.22 23.96 19.13
C TYR A 63 4.49 22.85 18.36
N GLY A 64 4.12 21.75 19.03
CA GLY A 64 3.42 20.62 18.41
C GLY A 64 4.31 19.71 17.56
N PHE A 65 3.69 18.95 16.66
CA PHE A 65 4.34 17.93 15.83
C PHE A 65 4.14 18.21 14.34
N PRO A 66 4.94 19.13 13.75
CA PRO A 66 4.85 19.38 12.31
C PRO A 66 5.26 18.12 11.53
N PRO A 67 4.47 17.71 10.53
CA PRO A 67 4.78 16.54 9.72
C PRO A 67 6.02 16.77 8.85
N LEU A 68 6.65 15.68 8.43
CA LEU A 68 7.64 15.72 7.36
C LEU A 68 6.92 15.83 6.01
N ASP A 69 7.41 16.73 5.16
CA ASP A 69 6.86 16.93 3.82
C ASP A 69 7.32 15.87 2.83
N LYS A 70 8.55 15.36 3.00
CA LYS A 70 9.18 14.38 2.12
C LYS A 70 9.87 13.29 2.90
N PHE A 71 9.88 12.09 2.34
CA PHE A 71 10.52 10.92 2.94
C PHE A 71 11.68 10.43 2.08
N THR A 72 12.86 10.30 2.67
CA THR A 72 14.08 9.85 2.01
C THR A 72 14.87 8.86 2.86
N GLY A 73 15.64 7.97 2.21
CA GLY A 73 16.57 7.06 2.88
C GLY A 73 15.93 6.21 3.99
N ALA A 74 16.25 6.53 5.24
CA ALA A 74 15.75 5.82 6.42
C ALA A 74 14.23 5.97 6.62
N GLU A 75 13.63 7.05 6.11
CA GLU A 75 12.19 7.26 6.21
C GLU A 75 11.41 6.34 5.28
N LEU A 76 12.01 5.78 4.23
CA LEU A 76 11.36 4.83 3.33
C LEU A 76 11.44 3.38 3.83
N ARG A 77 11.86 3.18 5.08
CA ARG A 77 11.88 1.86 5.74
C ARG A 77 10.47 1.40 6.10
N ARG A 78 10.35 0.09 6.36
CA ARG A 78 9.11 -0.52 6.88
C ARG A 78 8.56 0.27 8.07
N MET A 79 7.25 0.51 8.09
CA MET A 79 6.60 1.36 9.08
C MET A 79 6.74 0.85 10.53
N ILE A 80 7.10 -0.43 10.72
CA ILE A 80 7.45 -1.00 12.02
C ILE A 80 8.64 -0.28 12.69
N TYR A 81 9.54 0.33 11.91
CA TYR A 81 10.66 1.13 12.42
C TYR A 81 10.29 2.59 12.69
N SER A 82 9.02 2.98 12.51
CA SER A 82 8.59 4.34 12.79
C SER A 82 8.52 4.61 14.29
N HIS A 83 9.00 5.78 14.68
CA HIS A 83 8.77 6.31 16.01
C HIS A 83 7.31 6.74 16.17
N LYS A 84 6.69 6.35 17.28
CA LYS A 84 5.31 6.71 17.61
C LYS A 84 5.28 7.73 18.73
N ILE A 85 4.63 8.85 18.44
CA ILE A 85 4.39 9.92 19.40
C ILE A 85 3.01 9.66 20.02
N ARG A 86 2.94 9.69 21.35
CA ARG A 86 1.72 9.40 22.10
C ARG A 86 0.69 10.50 21.88
N MET A 87 -0.57 10.10 21.68
CA MET A 87 -1.72 10.96 21.35
C MET A 87 -1.61 11.70 20.01
N GLU A 88 -0.67 11.30 19.14
CA GLU A 88 -0.45 11.97 17.86
C GLU A 88 -0.65 10.98 16.72
N GLN A 89 -1.49 11.35 15.76
CA GLN A 89 -1.76 10.51 14.61
C GLN A 89 -0.72 10.76 13.52
N VAL A 90 -0.18 9.69 12.96
CA VAL A 90 0.70 9.80 11.79
C VAL A 90 -0.10 10.44 10.64
N PRO A 91 0.44 11.43 9.93
CA PRO A 91 -0.22 12.00 8.75
C PRO A 91 -0.53 10.90 7.73
N VAL A 92 -1.49 11.10 6.81
CA VAL A 92 -1.91 10.12 5.77
C VAL A 92 -2.39 8.77 6.34
N PHE A 93 -1.59 8.04 7.11
CA PHE A 93 -1.86 6.70 7.62
C PHE A 93 -2.63 6.66 8.94
N GLY A 94 -2.71 7.76 9.69
CA GLY A 94 -3.49 7.87 10.93
C GLY A 94 -4.98 7.64 10.73
N ALA A 95 -5.52 7.99 9.56
CA ALA A 95 -6.92 7.75 9.20
C ALA A 95 -7.28 6.26 9.06
N PHE A 96 -6.31 5.36 9.02
CA PHE A 96 -6.47 3.92 8.78
C PHE A 96 -6.52 3.11 10.07
N ASP A 97 -7.30 3.59 11.04
CA ASP A 97 -7.53 2.94 12.34
C ASP A 97 -6.21 2.62 13.09
N CYS A 98 -5.17 3.44 12.89
CA CYS A 98 -3.91 3.31 13.60
C CYS A 98 -4.09 3.86 15.03
N PRO A 99 -3.78 3.08 16.09
CA PRO A 99 -3.85 3.59 17.44
C PRO A 99 -2.90 4.78 17.63
N ASP A 100 -3.37 5.83 18.30
CA ASP A 100 -2.61 7.04 18.65
C ASP A 100 -1.61 6.81 19.82
N ALA A 101 -1.52 5.59 20.33
CA ALA A 101 -0.75 5.20 21.53
C ALA A 101 -1.12 5.99 22.80
N GLY A 102 -2.29 6.63 22.82
CA GLY A 102 -2.83 7.34 23.97
C GLY A 102 -3.33 6.41 25.07
N GLN A 103 -4.01 5.35 24.64
CA GLN A 103 -4.61 4.31 25.46
C GLN A 103 -4.27 2.92 24.91
N PRO A 104 -4.32 1.86 25.75
CA PRO A 104 -4.20 0.49 25.27
C PRO A 104 -5.29 0.16 24.24
N ALA A 105 -4.88 -0.37 23.09
CA ALA A 105 -5.79 -0.81 22.03
C ALA A 105 -5.61 -2.32 21.78
N PRO A 106 -6.23 -3.20 22.60
CA PRO A 106 -6.05 -4.65 22.49
C PRO A 106 -6.60 -5.21 21.17
N ARG A 107 -7.56 -4.50 20.56
CA ARG A 107 -8.10 -4.79 19.23
C ARG A 107 -8.16 -3.48 18.45
N ARG A 108 -7.61 -3.49 17.24
CA ARG A 108 -7.73 -2.37 16.30
C ARG A 108 -9.16 -2.30 15.74
N SER A 109 -9.71 -1.08 15.66
CA SER A 109 -10.94 -0.85 14.90
C SER A 109 -10.67 -1.10 13.41
N GLN A 110 -11.73 -1.42 12.67
CA GLN A 110 -11.66 -1.52 11.21
C GLN A 110 -12.84 -0.76 10.64
N SER A 111 -12.54 0.42 10.10
CA SER A 111 -13.51 1.33 9.52
C SER A 111 -13.29 1.40 8.02
N THR A 112 -14.37 1.50 7.26
CA THR A 112 -14.31 1.78 5.82
C THR A 112 -15.05 3.09 5.57
N THR A 113 -14.30 4.18 5.47
CA THR A 113 -14.87 5.53 5.34
C THR A 113 -14.41 6.19 4.04
N ALA A 114 -15.26 7.07 3.50
CA ALA A 114 -14.89 7.86 2.32
C ALA A 114 -13.65 8.74 2.59
N ILE A 115 -13.47 9.19 3.83
CA ILE A 115 -12.31 9.99 4.25
C ILE A 115 -11.00 9.22 4.04
N GLN A 116 -10.95 7.93 4.37
CA GLN A 116 -9.76 7.11 4.11
C GLN A 116 -9.41 7.06 2.61
N ALA A 117 -10.41 6.90 1.75
CA ALA A 117 -10.19 6.87 0.30
C ALA A 117 -9.74 8.23 -0.24
N LEU A 118 -10.41 9.31 0.19
CA LEU A 118 -10.08 10.68 -0.20
C LEU A 118 -8.68 11.07 0.27
N ASN A 119 -8.27 10.62 1.45
CA ASN A 119 -6.95 10.87 2.00
C ASN A 119 -5.85 10.21 1.15
N LEU A 120 -6.04 8.99 0.64
CA LEU A 120 -5.07 8.41 -0.31
C LEU A 120 -5.05 9.16 -1.64
N LEU A 121 -6.21 9.57 -2.14
CA LEU A 121 -6.34 10.21 -3.44
C LEU A 121 -5.65 11.59 -3.49
N ASN A 122 -5.60 12.31 -2.37
CA ASN A 122 -5.01 13.64 -2.26
C ASN A 122 -3.67 13.66 -1.52
N SER A 123 -3.08 12.49 -1.26
CA SER A 123 -1.82 12.41 -0.52
C SER A 123 -0.62 12.57 -1.44
N ASP A 124 0.23 13.56 -1.15
CA ASP A 124 1.52 13.75 -1.84
C ASP A 124 2.37 12.49 -1.79
N PHE A 125 2.42 11.80 -0.65
CA PHE A 125 3.12 10.53 -0.52
C PHE A 125 2.61 9.49 -1.54
N VAL A 126 1.30 9.35 -1.69
CA VAL A 126 0.72 8.38 -2.64
C VAL A 126 1.04 8.77 -4.08
N HIS A 127 0.99 10.06 -4.41
CA HIS A 127 1.38 10.56 -5.72
C HIS A 127 2.87 10.31 -6.02
N GLU A 128 3.77 10.58 -5.07
CA GLU A 128 5.20 10.29 -5.22
C GLU A 128 5.45 8.79 -5.45
N GLN A 129 4.77 7.91 -4.72
CA GLN A 129 4.89 6.47 -4.93
C GLN A 129 4.34 6.02 -6.29
N ALA A 130 3.26 6.64 -6.77
CA ALA A 130 2.71 6.37 -8.10
C ALA A 130 3.69 6.76 -9.22
N VAL A 131 4.32 7.95 -9.11
CA VAL A 131 5.35 8.41 -10.07
C VAL A 131 6.58 7.52 -10.04
N ALA A 132 7.04 7.13 -8.84
CA ALA A 132 8.17 6.21 -8.67
C ALA A 132 7.87 4.83 -9.27
N MET A 133 6.65 4.31 -9.07
CA MET A 133 6.21 3.05 -9.67
C MET A 133 6.17 3.13 -11.20
N ALA A 134 5.59 4.19 -11.76
CA ALA A 134 5.54 4.39 -13.21
C ALA A 134 6.96 4.43 -13.81
N SER A 135 7.86 5.21 -13.20
CA SER A 135 9.26 5.32 -13.64
C SER A 135 9.99 3.98 -13.57
N ARG A 136 9.74 3.18 -12.53
CA ARG A 136 10.27 1.82 -12.40
C ARG A 136 9.76 0.90 -13.52
N LEU A 137 8.46 0.93 -13.79
CA LEU A 137 7.84 0.08 -14.82
C LEU A 137 8.37 0.38 -16.22
N VAL A 138 8.53 1.66 -16.57
CA VAL A 138 9.12 2.08 -17.85
C VAL A 138 10.57 1.60 -18.00
N ARG A 139 11.35 1.66 -16.91
CA ARG A 139 12.73 1.16 -16.92
C ARG A 139 12.78 -0.36 -17.07
N GLU A 140 11.94 -1.09 -16.34
CA GLU A 140 11.89 -2.56 -16.39
C GLU A 140 11.35 -3.08 -17.74
N SER A 141 10.42 -2.35 -18.39
CA SER A 141 9.89 -2.74 -19.71
C SER A 141 10.89 -2.53 -20.84
N ARG A 142 11.75 -1.51 -20.77
CA ARG A 142 12.83 -1.28 -21.75
C ARG A 142 13.91 -2.37 -21.73
N ASN A 143 14.14 -2.98 -20.57
CA ASN A 143 15.14 -4.04 -20.41
C ASN A 143 14.61 -5.43 -20.76
N SER A 144 13.32 -5.57 -21.04
CA SER A 144 12.73 -6.84 -21.45
C SER A 144 12.93 -7.02 -22.96
N GLU A 145 13.89 -7.85 -23.35
CA GLU A 145 14.25 -8.19 -24.75
C GLU A 145 13.14 -8.89 -25.55
N ASN A 146 11.93 -9.02 -24.99
CA ASN A 146 10.79 -9.60 -25.70
C ASN A 146 10.18 -8.58 -26.67
N GLU A 147 10.75 -8.47 -27.86
CA GLU A 147 10.21 -7.70 -29.01
C GLU A 147 8.76 -8.07 -29.36
N ALA A 148 8.30 -9.26 -28.96
CA ALA A 148 6.95 -9.76 -29.26
C ALA A 148 5.81 -9.11 -28.45
N ILE A 149 6.10 -8.49 -27.30
CA ILE A 149 5.10 -7.79 -26.48
C ILE A 149 5.49 -6.31 -26.46
N GLY A 150 4.62 -5.44 -26.98
CA GLY A 150 4.86 -4.00 -26.94
C GLY A 150 5.25 -3.54 -25.53
N GLN A 151 6.29 -2.69 -25.42
CA GLN A 151 6.86 -2.26 -24.13
C GLN A 151 5.79 -1.73 -23.15
N GLN A 152 4.75 -1.09 -23.70
CA GLN A 152 3.62 -0.56 -22.96
C GLN A 152 2.73 -1.66 -22.36
N GLU A 153 2.41 -2.71 -23.12
CA GLU A 153 1.66 -3.85 -22.58
C GLU A 153 2.41 -4.57 -21.46
N ALA A 154 3.73 -4.72 -21.63
CA ALA A 154 4.58 -5.32 -20.61
C ALA A 154 4.54 -4.51 -19.30
N ALA A 155 4.62 -3.17 -19.41
CA ALA A 155 4.50 -2.27 -18.27
C ALA A 155 3.12 -2.36 -17.58
N VAL A 156 2.03 -2.39 -18.35
CA VAL A 156 0.67 -2.56 -17.80
C VAL A 156 0.52 -3.91 -17.10
N LYS A 157 0.97 -5.02 -17.72
CA LYS A 157 0.92 -6.35 -17.11
C LYS A 157 1.71 -6.41 -15.79
N GLN A 158 2.88 -5.76 -15.74
CA GLN A 158 3.68 -5.61 -14.52
C GLN A 158 2.96 -4.77 -13.45
N ALA A 159 2.33 -3.66 -13.83
CA ALA A 159 1.56 -2.82 -12.92
C ALA A 159 0.43 -3.60 -12.22
N PHE A 160 -0.36 -4.36 -12.99
CA PHE A 160 -1.43 -5.21 -12.47
C PHE A 160 -0.90 -6.27 -11.50
N ARG A 161 0.22 -6.93 -11.83
CA ARG A 161 0.82 -7.92 -10.93
C ARG A 161 1.29 -7.32 -9.62
N ARG A 162 1.87 -6.13 -9.64
CA ARG A 162 2.40 -5.45 -8.45
C ARG A 162 1.30 -4.86 -7.57
N SER A 163 0.27 -4.26 -8.16
CA SER A 163 -0.80 -3.60 -7.43
C SER A 163 -1.94 -4.54 -7.03
N LEU A 164 -2.34 -5.45 -7.92
CA LEU A 164 -3.50 -6.32 -7.75
C LEU A 164 -3.15 -7.79 -7.53
N GLY A 165 -1.86 -8.17 -7.63
CA GLY A 165 -1.42 -9.54 -7.43
C GLY A 165 -1.88 -10.53 -8.53
N ARG A 166 -2.37 -10.02 -9.67
CA ARG A 166 -2.88 -10.83 -10.79
C ARG A 166 -2.54 -10.23 -12.14
N ALA A 167 -2.69 -11.01 -13.21
CA ALA A 167 -2.64 -10.47 -14.58
C ALA A 167 -3.93 -9.67 -14.90
N PRO A 168 -3.84 -8.66 -15.79
CA PRO A 168 -5.03 -8.03 -16.35
C PRO A 168 -5.81 -9.03 -17.22
N SER A 169 -7.13 -8.91 -17.27
CA SER A 169 -7.95 -9.50 -18.33
C SER A 169 -7.75 -8.75 -19.64
N ASP A 170 -8.14 -9.34 -20.77
CA ASP A 170 -7.96 -8.72 -22.09
C ASP A 170 -8.65 -7.34 -22.17
N ARG A 171 -9.86 -7.22 -21.62
CA ARG A 171 -10.59 -5.94 -21.55
C ARG A 171 -9.86 -4.90 -20.71
N GLU A 172 -9.31 -5.30 -19.57
CA GLU A 172 -8.54 -4.41 -18.69
C GLU A 172 -7.22 -3.97 -19.35
N LEU A 173 -6.56 -4.90 -20.04
CA LEU A 173 -5.33 -4.62 -20.77
C LEU A 173 -5.58 -3.60 -21.88
N SER A 174 -6.58 -3.84 -22.74
CA SER A 174 -6.92 -2.90 -23.83
C SER A 174 -7.29 -1.52 -23.29
N ALA A 175 -8.08 -1.45 -22.22
CA ALA A 175 -8.45 -0.17 -21.62
C ALA A 175 -7.25 0.57 -21.02
N ALA A 176 -6.39 -0.12 -20.27
CA ALA A 176 -5.22 0.49 -19.64
C ALA A 176 -4.17 0.94 -20.66
N VAL A 177 -3.97 0.19 -21.76
CA VAL A 177 -3.07 0.60 -22.84
C VAL A 177 -3.60 1.83 -23.57
N SER A 178 -4.92 1.99 -23.73
CA SER A 178 -5.48 3.16 -24.43
C SER A 178 -5.26 4.49 -23.72
N VAL A 179 -5.01 4.47 -22.41
CA VAL A 179 -4.84 5.66 -21.55
C VAL A 179 -3.38 5.93 -21.20
N ALA A 180 -2.52 4.89 -21.28
CA ALA A 180 -1.09 4.97 -20.98
C ALA A 180 -0.29 5.60 -22.13
#